data_AF-A0A7J4FXI5-F1
#
_entry.id   AF-A0A7J4FXI5-F1
#
_cell.length_a   1.000
_cell.length_b   1.000
_cell.length_c   1.000
_cell.angle_alpha   90.00
_cell.angle_beta   90.00
_cell.angle_gamma   90.00
#
_symmetry.space_group_name_H-M   'P 1'
#
loop_
_entity.id
_entity.type
_entity.pdbx_description
1 polymer ?
#
loop_
_entity_poly.entity_id
_entity_poly.type
_entity_poly.pdbx_seq_one_letter_code
_entity_poly.pdbx_strand_id
1 'polypeptide(L)' 'MPTFHIILVEPKYQGNIGAVARVMKNFGFNNLVLVKPPELG' A
#
# COMPACT_ATOMS: atom_id res chain seq x y z
N MET A 1 -4.71 21.08 -1.38
CA MET A 1 -5.00 19.84 -2.13
C MET A 1 -5.44 18.76 -1.14
N PRO A 2 -6.37 17.87 -1.50
CA PRO A 2 -6.79 16.79 -0.62
C PRO A 2 -5.65 15.78 -0.40
N THR A 3 -5.57 15.23 0.81
CA THR A 3 -4.66 14.13 1.16
C THR A 3 -5.44 12.81 1.11
N PHE A 4 -4.88 11.80 0.43
CA PHE A 4 -5.49 10.49 0.31
C PHE A 4 -4.70 9.45 1.09
N HIS A 5 -5.40 8.49 1.68
CA HIS A 5 -4.81 7.31 2.33
C HIS A 5 -5.22 6.07 1.54
N ILE A 6 -4.25 5.25 1.20
CA ILE A 6 -4.47 3.95 0.56
C ILE A 6 -4.32 2.89 1.65
N ILE A 7 -5.39 2.16 1.93
CA ILE A 7 -5.46 1.19 3.02
C ILE A 7 -5.58 -0.21 2.42
N LEU A 8 -4.59 -1.06 2.64
CA LEU A 8 -4.64 -2.48 2.28
C LEU A 8 -5.01 -3.30 3.52
N VAL A 9 -6.14 -3.98 3.47
CA VAL A 9 -6.66 -4.83 4.56
C VAL A 9 -6.41 -6.29 4.24
N GLU A 10 -5.73 -6.99 5.15
CA GLU A 10 -5.37 -8.41 5.05
C GLU A 10 -4.75 -8.78 3.68
N PRO A 11 -3.74 -8.02 3.17
CA PRO A 11 -3.14 -8.34 1.88
C PRO A 11 -2.43 -9.70 1.95
N LYS A 12 -2.74 -10.60 1.00
CA LYS A 12 -2.21 -11.98 1.02
C LYS A 12 -0.73 -12.10 0.65
N TYR A 13 -0.26 -11.29 -0.30
CA TYR A 13 1.08 -11.41 -0.89
C TYR A 13 1.87 -10.12 -0.74
N GLN A 14 3.10 -10.20 -0.23
CA GLN A 14 4.02 -9.06 -0.12
C GLN A 14 4.24 -8.36 -1.48
N GLY A 15 4.30 -9.12 -2.58
CA GLY A 15 4.45 -8.58 -3.93
C GLY A 15 3.34 -7.59 -4.32
N ASN A 16 2.11 -7.80 -3.84
CA ASN A 16 1.00 -6.89 -4.11
C ASN A 16 1.17 -5.56 -3.38
N ILE A 17 1.75 -5.57 -2.18
CA ILE A 17 2.06 -4.36 -1.41
C ILE A 17 3.07 -3.50 -2.19
N GLY A 18 4.13 -4.12 -2.71
CA GLY A 18 5.12 -3.45 -3.55
C GLY A 18 4.54 -2.89 -4.85
N ALA A 19 3.67 -3.66 -5.53
CA ALA A 19 3.00 -3.22 -6.74
C ALA A 19 2.10 -1.99 -6.49
N VAL A 20 1.32 -1.99 -5.40
CA VAL A 20 0.50 -0.85 -5.00
C VAL A 20 1.36 0.35 -4.66
N ALA A 21 2.43 0.18 -3.87
CA ALA A 21 3.35 1.26 -3.53
C ALA A 21 4.00 1.90 -4.77
N ARG A 22 4.34 1.10 -5.78
CA ARG A 22 4.87 1.60 -7.06
C ARG A 22 3.84 2.45 -7.82
N VAL A 23 2.60 1.98 -7.91
CA VAL A 23 1.51 2.74 -8.54
C VAL A 23 1.26 4.03 -7.77
N MET A 24 1.19 3.98 -6.45
CA MET A 24 1.04 5.16 -5.60
C MET A 24 2.09 6.23 -5.91
N LYS A 25 3.37 5.83 -5.99
CA LYS A 25 4.47 6.72 -6.34
C LYS A 25 4.30 7.36 -7.73
N ASN A 26 3.85 6.60 -8.72
CA ASN A 26 3.62 7.12 -10.08
C ASN A 26 2.54 8.20 -10.14
N PHE A 27 1.55 8.16 -9.23
CA PHE A 27 0.43 9.09 -9.20
C PHE A 27 0.50 10.11 -8.04
N GLY A 28 1.62 10.18 -7.32
CA GLY A 28 1.82 11.16 -6.25
C GLY A 28 1.08 10.86 -4.94
N PHE A 29 0.67 9.61 -4.71
CA PHE A 29 0.10 9.17 -3.44
C PHE A 29 1.21 8.69 -2.50
N ASN A 30 1.20 9.17 -1.25
CA ASN A 30 2.31 8.95 -0.31
C ASN A 30 1.91 8.24 1.00
N ASN A 31 0.61 8.12 1.29
CA ASN A 31 0.13 7.58 2.56
C ASN A 31 -0.42 6.15 2.37
N LEU A 32 0.44 5.15 2.57
CA LEU A 32 0.07 3.73 2.55
C LEU A 32 -0.12 3.21 3.98
N VAL A 33 -1.25 2.56 4.24
CA VAL A 33 -1.57 1.91 5.52
C VAL A 33 -1.81 0.43 5.28
N LEU A 34 -1.22 -0.42 6.12
CA LEU A 34 -1.42 -1.87 6.08
C LEU A 34 -2.14 -2.31 7.34
N VAL A 35 -3.26 -3.02 7.18
CA VAL A 35 -4.01 -3.64 8.27
C VAL A 35 -3.85 -5.14 8.17
N LYS A 36 -3.26 -5.77 9.21
CA LYS A 36 -2.91 -7.20 9.23
C LYS A 36 -2.16 -7.66 7.97
N PRO A 37 -0.98 -7.06 7.65
CA PRO A 37 -0.14 -7.52 6.55
C PRO A 37 0.37 -8.95 6.77
N PRO A 38 0.83 -9.64 5.71
CA PRO A 38 1.49 -10.93 5.88
C PRO A 38 2.80 -10.73 6.63
N GLU A 39 3.32 -11.80 7.25
CA GLU A 39 4.62 -11.74 7.92
C GLU A 39 5.71 -11.27 6.97
N LEU A 40 6.66 -10.50 7.51
CA LEU A 40 7.87 -10.12 6.80
C LEU A 40 8.79 -11.35 6.80
N GLY A 41 8.80 -12.06 5.67
CA GLY A 41 9.83 -13.02 5.32
C GLY A 41 11.19 -12.38 5.07
#